data_AF-A0A7Y5E3H2-F1
#
_entry.id   AF-A0A7Y5E3H2-F1
#
_cell.length_a   1.000
_cell.length_b   1.000
_cell.length_c   1.000
_cell.angle_alpha   90.00
_cell.angle_beta   90.00
_cell.angle_gamma   90.00
#
_symmetry.space_group_name_H-M   'P 1'
#
loop_
_entity.id
_entity.type
_entity.pdbx_description
1 polymer ?
#
loop_
_entity_poly.entity_id
_entity_poly.type
_entity_poly.pdbx_seq_one_letter_code
_entity_poly.pdbx_strand_id
1 'polypeptide(L)'
;MRYLARAARAGFAQGHRVLFRGGGYAGTSTWFRATTYAAHWLAAPPLASVDPSPAELVDALDRIAILQHVKCSPLGGRSEQSASMWRECGPHVLAHELAVLQPARVVVAGLSDNAGAVRARIFPERVRVLGAETVRVGRKVLRIELEERIAPWGVVQLLFVPHPATLGGTARSLVAAAREMFAAPPT
;
A
#
# COMPACT_ATOMS: atom_id res chain seq x y z
N MET A 1 -11.53 -7.07 -7.23
CA MET A 1 -10.95 -7.02 -5.87
C MET A 1 -11.94 -7.14 -4.71
N ARG A 2 -13.25 -6.87 -4.89
CA ARG A 2 -14.27 -6.97 -3.80
C ARG A 2 -14.24 -8.29 -3.02
N TYR A 3 -13.92 -9.40 -3.69
CA TYR A 3 -13.81 -10.72 -3.05
C TYR A 3 -12.70 -10.78 -1.97
N LEU A 4 -11.52 -10.23 -2.26
CA LEU A 4 -10.37 -10.32 -1.36
C LEU A 4 -10.52 -9.42 -0.13
N ALA A 5 -11.01 -8.18 -0.32
CA ALA A 5 -11.31 -7.29 0.79
C ALA A 5 -12.40 -7.86 1.71
N ARG A 6 -13.47 -8.42 1.12
CA ARG A 6 -14.54 -9.08 1.88
C ARG A 6 -14.04 -10.30 2.65
N ALA A 7 -13.21 -11.13 2.04
CA ALA A 7 -12.61 -12.29 2.70
C ALA A 7 -11.63 -11.88 3.82
N ALA A 8 -10.81 -10.85 3.59
CA ALA A 8 -9.94 -10.28 4.61
C ALA A 8 -10.76 -9.74 5.80
N ARG A 9 -11.81 -8.94 5.54
CA ARG A 9 -12.73 -8.44 6.57
C ARG A 9 -13.37 -9.59 7.36
N ALA A 10 -13.89 -10.60 6.66
CA ALA A 10 -14.60 -11.71 7.29
C ALA A 10 -13.73 -12.48 8.28
N GLY A 11 -12.48 -12.77 7.95
CA GLY A 11 -11.63 -13.46 8.92
C GLY A 11 -10.86 -12.54 9.87
N PHE A 12 -10.68 -11.25 9.56
CA PHE A 12 -10.26 -10.29 10.57
C PHE A 12 -11.29 -10.18 11.70
N ALA A 13 -12.57 -10.19 11.36
CA ALA A 13 -13.66 -10.27 12.33
C ALA A 13 -13.64 -11.58 13.17
N GLN A 14 -12.99 -12.64 12.68
CA GLN A 14 -12.76 -13.90 13.40
C GLN A 14 -11.43 -13.93 14.15
N GLY A 15 -10.68 -12.82 14.20
CA GLY A 15 -9.37 -12.73 14.86
C GLY A 15 -8.23 -13.37 14.06
N HIS A 16 -8.46 -13.76 12.80
CA HIS A 16 -7.43 -14.37 11.97
C HIS A 16 -6.51 -13.31 11.36
N ARG A 17 -5.19 -13.47 11.55
CA ARG A 17 -4.16 -12.70 10.82
C ARG A 17 -3.87 -13.29 9.42
N VAL A 18 -4.49 -14.43 9.08
CA VAL A 18 -4.25 -15.19 7.84
C VAL A 18 -5.57 -15.63 7.24
N LEU A 19 -5.92 -15.11 6.06
CA LEU A 19 -6.97 -15.72 5.24
C LEU A 19 -6.46 -15.82 3.82
N PHE A 20 -6.04 -17.02 3.46
CA PHE A 20 -6.23 -17.75 2.19
C PHE A 20 -5.32 -18.97 2.27
N ARG A 21 -5.76 -20.07 2.92
CA ARG A 21 -5.09 -21.36 2.75
C ARG A 21 -5.83 -22.13 1.66
N GLY A 22 -5.23 -22.27 0.48
CA GLY A 22 -5.81 -23.06 -0.62
C GLY A 22 -5.01 -22.98 -1.92
N GLY A 23 -4.97 -24.09 -2.68
CA GLY A 23 -4.45 -24.12 -4.06
C GLY A 23 -2.94 -23.85 -4.23
N GLY A 24 -2.11 -24.16 -3.24
CA GLY A 24 -0.66 -23.88 -3.29
C GLY A 24 -0.27 -22.42 -3.04
N TYR A 25 -1.26 -21.54 -2.79
CA TYR A 25 -1.04 -20.17 -2.33
C TYR A 25 -0.94 -20.17 -0.80
N ALA A 26 0.28 -19.98 -0.28
CA ALA A 26 0.50 -19.80 1.15
C ALA A 26 -0.05 -18.44 1.56
N GLY A 27 -1.28 -18.43 2.08
CA GLY A 27 -2.04 -17.27 2.53
C GLY A 27 -1.15 -16.16 3.07
N THR A 28 -1.10 -15.07 2.32
CA THR A 28 -0.07 -14.08 2.57
C THR A 28 -0.49 -13.19 3.74
N SER A 29 0.35 -13.16 4.78
CA SER A 29 0.44 -12.05 5.74
C SER A 29 0.57 -10.68 5.05
N THR A 30 0.84 -10.65 3.74
CA THR A 30 0.84 -9.47 2.87
C THR A 30 -0.45 -8.65 2.97
N TRP A 31 -1.64 -9.25 3.01
CA TRP A 31 -2.88 -8.47 3.13
C TRP A 31 -3.04 -7.84 4.51
N PHE A 32 -2.73 -8.60 5.57
CA PHE A 32 -2.66 -8.04 6.92
C PHE A 32 -1.69 -6.87 6.96
N ARG A 33 -0.45 -7.06 6.49
CA ARG A 33 0.59 -6.02 6.44
C ARG A 33 0.20 -4.81 5.59
N ALA A 34 -0.34 -5.02 4.39
CA ALA A 34 -0.79 -3.94 3.50
C ALA A 34 -1.91 -3.12 4.15
N THR A 35 -2.87 -3.82 4.77
CA THR A 35 -3.96 -3.17 5.51
C THR A 35 -3.43 -2.45 6.73
N THR A 36 -2.48 -3.01 7.47
CA THR A 36 -1.83 -2.34 8.60
C THR A 36 -1.11 -1.07 8.14
N TYR A 37 -0.35 -1.09 7.04
CA TYR A 37 0.30 0.12 6.50
C TYR A 37 -0.73 1.19 6.16
N ALA A 38 -1.76 0.81 5.41
CA ALA A 38 -2.81 1.71 4.97
C ALA A 38 -3.60 2.26 6.17
N ALA A 39 -3.99 1.41 7.11
CA ALA A 39 -4.77 1.81 8.28
C ALA A 39 -4.00 2.78 9.18
N HIS A 40 -2.70 2.59 9.38
CA HIS A 40 -1.92 3.50 10.21
C HIS A 40 -1.77 4.91 9.65
N TRP A 41 -1.79 5.06 8.32
CA TRP A 41 -1.54 6.36 7.70
C TRP A 41 -2.79 7.02 7.09
N LEU A 42 -3.72 6.21 6.60
CA LEU A 42 -4.91 6.64 5.88
C LEU A 42 -6.15 6.66 6.76
N ALA A 43 -6.22 5.86 7.84
CA ALA A 43 -7.41 5.86 8.70
C ALA A 43 -7.35 7.01 9.72
N ALA A 44 -8.41 7.80 9.77
CA ALA A 44 -8.69 8.73 10.85
C ALA A 44 -9.89 8.18 11.64
N PRO A 45 -9.80 7.97 12.97
CA PRO A 45 -8.66 8.27 13.83
C PRO A 45 -7.50 7.26 13.66
N PRO A 46 -6.26 7.65 14.04
CA PRO A 46 -5.12 6.74 14.02
C PRO A 46 -5.37 5.51 14.91
N LEU A 47 -4.86 4.36 14.48
CA LEU A 47 -4.90 3.14 15.29
C LEU A 47 -4.09 3.31 16.59
N ALA A 48 -4.63 2.79 17.70
CA ALA A 48 -4.00 2.87 19.02
C ALA A 48 -2.69 2.06 19.09
N SER A 49 -2.70 0.83 18.57
CA SER A 49 -1.55 -0.09 18.59
C SER A 49 -0.77 -0.09 17.29
N VAL A 50 0.57 -0.09 17.36
CA VAL A 50 1.51 -0.28 16.21
C VAL A 50 1.44 -1.69 15.61
N ASP A 51 0.93 -2.66 16.37
CA ASP A 51 0.55 -3.99 15.88
C ASP A 51 -0.94 -4.20 16.16
N PRO A 52 -1.83 -3.65 15.32
CA PRO A 52 -3.25 -3.70 15.56
C PRO A 52 -3.75 -5.14 15.53
N SER A 53 -4.69 -5.43 16.41
CA SER A 53 -5.48 -6.65 16.31
C SER A 53 -6.25 -6.68 14.97
N PRO A 54 -6.59 -7.87 14.44
CA PRO A 54 -7.43 -7.95 13.27
C PRO A 54 -8.76 -7.20 13.41
N ALA A 55 -9.34 -7.16 14.62
CA ALA A 55 -10.56 -6.41 14.90
C ALA A 55 -10.39 -4.90 14.65
N GLU A 56 -9.27 -4.31 15.10
CA GLU A 56 -8.94 -2.89 14.84
C GLU A 56 -8.79 -2.58 13.33
N LEU A 57 -8.45 -3.57 12.51
CA LEU A 57 -8.31 -3.39 11.07
C LEU A 57 -9.63 -3.47 10.29
N VAL A 58 -10.70 -4.02 10.87
CA VAL A 58 -12.00 -4.13 10.19
C VAL A 58 -12.55 -2.76 9.84
N ASP A 59 -12.56 -1.83 10.78
CA ASP A 59 -13.09 -0.48 10.56
C ASP A 59 -12.19 0.33 9.62
N ALA A 60 -10.88 0.07 9.64
CA ALA A 60 -9.93 0.70 8.74
C ALA A 60 -10.14 0.23 7.29
N LEU A 61 -10.49 -1.05 7.07
CA LEU A 61 -10.77 -1.58 5.73
C LEU A 61 -11.94 -0.87 5.04
N ASP A 62 -12.94 -0.44 5.80
CA ASP A 62 -14.10 0.27 5.26
C ASP A 62 -13.75 1.73 4.86
N ARG A 63 -12.58 2.24 5.26
CA ARG A 63 -12.11 3.62 4.99
C ARG A 63 -11.00 3.70 3.95
N ILE A 64 -10.50 2.56 3.47
CA ILE A 64 -9.39 2.51 2.51
C ILE A 64 -9.82 1.81 1.22
N ALA A 65 -9.27 2.28 0.10
CA ALA A 65 -9.33 1.57 -1.16
C ALA A 65 -7.97 0.91 -1.44
N ILE A 66 -7.98 -0.41 -1.64
CA ILE A 66 -6.78 -1.15 -2.04
C ILE A 66 -6.86 -1.40 -3.55
N LEU A 67 -5.93 -0.80 -4.28
CA LEU A 67 -5.84 -0.84 -5.73
C LEU A 67 -4.58 -1.61 -6.15
N GLN A 68 -4.56 -2.02 -7.41
CA GLN A 68 -3.42 -2.70 -8.07
C GLN A 68 -3.04 -1.90 -9.30
N HIS A 69 -1.74 -1.78 -9.60
CA HIS A 69 -1.31 -1.13 -10.83
C HIS A 69 -1.70 -1.93 -12.08
N VAL A 70 -1.54 -3.25 -12.00
CA VAL A 70 -1.91 -4.19 -13.06
C VAL A 70 -3.14 -4.99 -12.61
N LYS A 71 -4.22 -4.97 -13.40
CA LYS A 71 -5.50 -5.62 -13.03
C LYS A 71 -5.64 -7.07 -13.47
N CYS A 72 -4.90 -7.46 -14.50
CA CYS A 72 -4.93 -8.80 -15.06
C CYS A 72 -3.80 -9.67 -14.51
N SER A 73 -4.09 -10.95 -14.30
CA SER A 73 -3.07 -11.96 -14.03
C SER A 73 -2.60 -12.51 -15.38
N PRO A 74 -1.28 -12.54 -15.66
CA PRO A 74 -0.78 -13.10 -16.90
C PRO A 74 -0.99 -14.62 -16.92
N LEU A 75 -1.37 -15.15 -18.09
CA LEU A 75 -1.53 -16.60 -18.30
C LEU A 75 -0.13 -17.22 -18.47
N GLY A 76 0.33 -17.97 -17.46
CA GLY A 76 1.61 -18.70 -17.46
C GLY A 76 2.66 -18.17 -16.48
N GLY A 77 3.66 -19.00 -16.16
CA GLY A 77 4.78 -18.66 -15.27
C GLY A 77 4.39 -18.39 -13.80
N ARG A 78 5.20 -17.60 -13.08
CA ARG A 78 4.97 -17.16 -11.68
C ARG A 78 4.05 -15.93 -11.56
N SER A 79 3.15 -15.72 -12.53
CA SER A 79 2.32 -14.51 -12.62
C SER A 79 3.12 -13.20 -12.75
N GLU A 80 4.27 -13.23 -13.42
CA GLU A 80 5.12 -12.04 -13.64
C GLU A 80 4.49 -11.10 -14.66
N GLN A 81 4.24 -9.85 -14.27
CA GLN A 81 3.66 -8.84 -15.14
C GLN A 81 4.69 -8.37 -16.17
N SER A 82 4.30 -8.28 -17.45
CA SER A 82 5.18 -7.75 -18.49
C SER A 82 5.37 -6.24 -18.36
N ALA A 83 6.43 -5.71 -18.98
CA ALA A 83 6.66 -4.26 -19.05
C ALA A 83 5.51 -3.51 -19.77
N SER A 84 4.82 -4.14 -20.73
CA SER A 84 3.65 -3.56 -21.39
C SER A 84 2.47 -3.42 -20.44
N MET A 85 2.20 -4.44 -19.61
CA MET A 85 1.14 -4.37 -18.60
C MET A 85 1.37 -3.20 -17.62
N TRP A 86 2.60 -2.99 -17.16
CA TRP A 86 2.95 -1.84 -16.32
C TRP A 86 2.78 -0.49 -17.04
N ARG A 87 2.98 -0.46 -18.36
CA ARG A 87 2.91 0.76 -19.17
C ARG A 87 1.51 1.17 -19.53
N GLU A 88 0.66 0.19 -19.81
CA GLU A 88 -0.66 0.44 -20.37
C GLU A 88 -1.73 0.42 -19.28
N CYS A 89 -1.64 -0.48 -18.30
CA CYS A 89 -2.72 -0.65 -17.33
C CYS A 89 -2.83 0.51 -16.34
N GLY A 90 -1.71 0.98 -15.78
CA GLY A 90 -1.71 2.03 -14.77
C GLY A 90 -2.32 3.35 -15.25
N PRO A 91 -1.78 3.96 -16.33
CA PRO A 91 -2.26 5.26 -16.82
C PRO A 91 -3.72 5.24 -17.28
N HIS A 92 -4.21 4.09 -17.72
CA HIS A 92 -5.59 3.96 -18.20
C HIS A 92 -6.56 3.64 -17.06
N VAL A 93 -6.26 2.63 -16.24
CA VAL A 93 -7.19 2.11 -15.23
C VAL A 93 -6.93 2.72 -13.86
N LEU A 94 -5.70 2.65 -13.35
CA LEU A 94 -5.38 3.14 -12.00
C LEU A 94 -5.56 4.65 -11.90
N ALA A 95 -5.12 5.41 -12.91
CA ALA A 95 -5.32 6.86 -12.93
C ALA A 95 -6.80 7.23 -12.88
N HIS A 96 -7.66 6.50 -13.60
CA HIS A 96 -9.11 6.69 -13.56
C HIS A 96 -9.71 6.34 -12.19
N GLU A 97 -9.32 5.21 -11.60
CA GLU A 97 -9.77 4.85 -10.25
C GLU A 97 -9.39 5.92 -9.22
N LEU A 98 -8.18 6.48 -9.30
CA LEU A 98 -7.73 7.56 -8.41
C LEU A 98 -8.48 8.87 -8.68
N ALA A 99 -8.81 9.17 -9.94
CA ALA A 99 -9.63 10.33 -10.29
C ALA A 99 -11.06 10.25 -9.75
N VAL A 100 -11.61 9.04 -9.65
CA VAL A 100 -12.92 8.80 -9.02
C VAL A 100 -12.83 8.88 -7.50
N LEU A 101 -11.78 8.29 -6.90
CA LEU A 101 -11.62 8.23 -5.44
C LEU A 101 -11.12 9.55 -4.83
N GLN A 102 -10.46 10.37 -5.63
CA GLN A 102 -9.86 11.65 -5.23
C GLN A 102 -9.13 11.60 -3.89
N PRO A 103 -8.21 10.64 -3.67
CA PRO A 103 -7.58 10.48 -2.37
C PRO A 103 -6.65 11.66 -2.06
N ALA A 104 -6.63 12.11 -0.81
CA ALA A 104 -5.63 13.05 -0.30
C ALA A 104 -4.27 12.36 -0.01
N ARG A 105 -4.29 11.04 0.23
CA ARG A 105 -3.11 10.23 0.60
C ARG A 105 -3.12 8.87 -0.09
N VAL A 106 -1.97 8.41 -0.57
CA VAL A 106 -1.81 7.11 -1.26
C VAL A 106 -0.56 6.37 -0.78
N VAL A 107 -0.74 5.15 -0.26
CA VAL A 107 0.38 4.25 0.05
C VAL A 107 0.75 3.46 -1.19
N VAL A 108 1.99 3.58 -1.64
CA VAL A 108 2.54 2.81 -2.75
C VAL A 108 3.39 1.66 -2.20
N ALA A 109 2.85 0.45 -2.28
CA ALA A 109 3.51 -0.76 -1.79
C ALA A 109 4.46 -1.34 -2.84
N GLY A 110 5.76 -1.14 -2.68
CA GLY A 110 6.82 -1.64 -3.55
C GLY A 110 7.71 -0.51 -4.06
N LEU A 111 9.00 -0.56 -3.70
CA LEU A 111 9.97 0.50 -4.00
C LEU A 111 10.59 0.41 -5.40
N SER A 112 10.31 -0.67 -6.15
CA SER A 112 10.78 -0.86 -7.54
C SER A 112 9.70 -0.43 -8.54
N ASP A 113 9.05 -1.40 -9.19
CA ASP A 113 8.16 -1.17 -10.34
C ASP A 113 6.96 -0.31 -9.99
N ASN A 114 6.35 -0.55 -8.82
CA ASN A 114 5.23 0.27 -8.34
C ASN A 114 5.63 1.73 -8.15
N ALA A 115 6.72 1.99 -7.42
CA ALA A 115 7.19 3.36 -7.22
C ALA A 115 7.55 4.05 -8.53
N GLY A 116 8.30 3.37 -9.41
CA GLY A 116 8.68 3.90 -10.72
C GLY A 116 7.48 4.21 -11.60
N ALA A 117 6.53 3.28 -11.70
CA ALA A 117 5.36 3.44 -12.55
C ALA A 117 4.39 4.52 -12.03
N VAL A 118 4.17 4.61 -10.72
CA VAL A 118 3.36 5.68 -10.11
C VAL A 118 3.97 7.05 -10.39
N ARG A 119 5.28 7.22 -10.15
CA ARG A 119 5.97 8.49 -10.37
C ARG A 119 6.01 8.92 -11.84
N ALA A 120 6.29 7.99 -12.74
CA ALA A 120 6.51 8.33 -14.14
C ALA A 120 5.20 8.44 -14.93
N ARG A 121 4.12 7.77 -14.50
CA ARG A 121 2.95 7.57 -15.36
C ARG A 121 1.61 7.89 -14.73
N ILE A 122 1.51 7.93 -13.41
CA ILE A 122 0.25 8.28 -12.71
C ILE A 122 0.29 9.72 -12.22
N PHE A 123 1.41 10.09 -11.61
CA PHE A 123 1.65 11.44 -11.10
C PHE A 123 2.97 11.97 -11.66
N PRO A 124 3.07 12.27 -12.97
CA PRO A 124 4.32 12.70 -13.59
C PRO A 124 4.88 13.98 -12.96
N GLU A 125 4.00 14.87 -12.50
CA GLU A 125 4.35 16.13 -11.86
C GLU A 125 4.68 15.94 -10.37
N ARG A 126 5.81 16.49 -9.94
CA ARG A 126 6.25 16.47 -8.54
C ARG A 126 6.25 17.89 -7.99
N VAL A 127 5.67 18.06 -6.81
CA VAL A 127 5.67 19.35 -6.08
C VAL A 127 6.84 19.40 -5.11
N ARG A 128 7.00 18.36 -4.27
CA ARG A 128 7.96 18.41 -3.16
C ARG A 128 8.30 17.03 -2.60
N VAL A 129 9.51 16.88 -2.05
CA VAL A 129 9.85 15.78 -1.14
C VAL A 129 9.66 16.26 0.28
N LEU A 130 8.82 15.59 1.04
CA LEU A 130 8.55 15.94 2.43
C LEU A 130 9.51 15.27 3.40
N GLY A 131 9.97 14.06 3.06
CA GLY A 131 10.89 13.33 3.90
C GLY A 131 11.30 11.99 3.28
N ALA A 132 12.40 11.46 3.77
CA ALA A 132 12.83 10.11 3.48
C ALA A 132 13.47 9.50 4.72
N GLU A 133 13.13 8.26 5.01
CA GLU A 133 13.70 7.53 6.13
C GLU A 133 14.23 6.19 5.66
N THR A 134 15.26 5.69 6.35
CA THR A 134 15.87 4.41 6.05
C THR A 134 15.57 3.43 7.17
N VAL A 135 14.80 2.39 6.86
CA VAL A 135 14.39 1.36 7.80
C VAL A 135 15.17 0.09 7.55
N ARG A 136 15.77 -0.45 8.61
CA ARG A 136 16.41 -1.76 8.57
C ARG A 136 15.38 -2.85 8.81
N VAL A 137 15.28 -3.79 7.88
CA VAL A 137 14.33 -4.89 7.86
C VAL A 137 15.12 -6.20 7.70
N GLY A 138 15.40 -6.86 8.83
CA GLY A 138 16.37 -7.94 8.89
C GLY A 138 17.76 -7.45 8.44
N ARG A 139 18.31 -8.07 7.38
CA ARG A 139 19.59 -7.65 6.78
C ARG A 139 19.43 -6.59 5.68
N LYS A 140 18.21 -6.26 5.28
CA LYS A 140 17.94 -5.30 4.20
C LYS A 140 17.79 -3.91 4.78
N VAL A 141 18.27 -2.92 4.03
CA VAL A 141 18.08 -1.50 4.30
C VAL A 141 17.12 -0.98 3.25
N LEU A 142 15.96 -0.49 3.69
CA LEU A 142 14.87 -0.07 2.82
C LEU A 142 14.59 1.40 3.03
N ARG A 143 14.30 2.12 1.96
CA ARG A 143 14.04 3.56 2.00
C ARG A 143 12.55 3.82 1.86
N ILE A 144 11.96 4.48 2.86
CA ILE A 144 10.60 5.00 2.82
C ILE A 144 10.68 6.46 2.38
N GLU A 145 9.80 6.87 1.49
CA GLU A 145 9.79 8.26 0.98
C GLU A 145 8.37 8.82 1.03
N LEU A 146 8.26 10.08 1.47
CA LEU A 146 7.03 10.85 1.45
C LEU A 146 7.18 12.00 0.45
N GLU A 147 6.24 12.06 -0.49
CA GLU A 147 6.23 13.06 -1.56
C GLU A 147 4.87 13.75 -1.66
N GLU A 148 4.87 14.99 -2.15
CA GLU A 148 3.68 15.69 -2.63
C GLU A 148 3.71 15.77 -4.15
N ARG A 149 2.57 15.46 -4.75
CA ARG A 149 2.37 15.52 -6.20
C ARG A 149 1.05 16.21 -6.54
N ILE A 150 1.00 16.80 -7.74
CA ILE A 150 -0.22 17.37 -8.29
C ILE A 150 -1.00 16.25 -8.98
N ALA A 151 -2.27 16.13 -8.61
CA ALA A 151 -3.26 15.34 -9.31
C ALA A 151 -4.33 16.28 -9.89
N PRO A 152 -5.15 15.82 -10.85
CA PRO A 152 -6.26 16.62 -11.38
C PRO A 152 -7.26 17.11 -10.32
N TRP A 153 -7.31 16.47 -9.15
CA TRP A 153 -8.20 16.83 -8.03
C TRP A 153 -7.49 17.55 -6.88
N GLY A 154 -6.21 17.91 -7.03
CA GLY A 154 -5.46 18.66 -6.03
C GLY A 154 -4.14 18.00 -5.62
N VAL A 155 -3.58 18.46 -4.50
CA VAL A 155 -2.32 17.95 -3.96
C VAL A 155 -2.55 16.60 -3.27
N VAL A 156 -1.73 15.61 -3.62
CA VAL A 156 -1.78 14.26 -3.05
C VAL A 156 -0.45 13.92 -2.39
N GLN A 157 -0.51 13.36 -1.19
CA GLN A 157 0.65 12.82 -0.49
C GLN A 157 0.86 11.34 -0.86
N LEU A 158 2.07 10.99 -1.27
CA LEU A 158 2.46 9.63 -1.63
C LEU A 158 3.48 9.09 -0.64
N LEU A 159 3.15 7.96 0.00
CA LEU A 159 4.08 7.23 0.85
C LEU A 159 4.55 5.96 0.14
N PHE A 160 5.83 5.91 -0.22
CA PHE A 160 6.43 4.74 -0.83
C PHE A 160 6.98 3.81 0.26
N VAL A 161 6.46 2.59 0.33
CA VAL A 161 6.85 1.59 1.35
C VAL A 161 7.32 0.30 0.68
N PRO A 162 8.11 -0.54 1.36
CA PRO A 162 8.43 -1.88 0.88
C PRO A 162 7.18 -2.71 0.59
N HIS A 163 7.27 -3.57 -0.43
CA HIS A 163 6.17 -4.48 -0.74
C HIS A 163 5.96 -5.44 0.44
N PRO A 164 4.71 -5.68 0.90
CA PRO A 164 4.49 -6.49 2.09
C PRO A 164 4.92 -7.97 1.97
N ALA A 165 5.17 -8.45 0.74
CA ALA A 165 5.77 -9.75 0.46
C ALA A 165 7.31 -9.79 0.55
N THR A 166 7.99 -8.65 0.67
CA THR A 166 9.45 -8.63 0.89
C THR A 166 9.73 -9.25 2.27
N LEU A 167 10.22 -10.51 2.26
CA LEU A 167 10.52 -11.27 3.46
C LEU A 167 11.54 -10.52 4.35
N GLY A 168 11.28 -10.49 5.66
CA GLY A 168 12.22 -10.01 6.68
C GLY A 168 11.73 -8.87 7.58
N GLY A 169 10.60 -8.24 7.28
CA GLY A 169 10.06 -7.11 8.05
C GLY A 169 8.75 -7.43 8.73
N THR A 170 8.64 -7.08 10.01
CA THR A 170 7.34 -7.00 10.67
C THR A 170 6.68 -5.68 10.24
N ALA A 171 5.34 -5.67 10.15
CA ALA A 171 4.62 -4.42 9.88
C ALA A 171 5.03 -3.32 10.87
N ARG A 172 5.34 -3.72 12.10
CA ARG A 172 5.80 -2.87 13.21
C ARG A 172 6.95 -1.93 12.84
N SER A 173 8.03 -2.40 12.22
CA SER A 173 9.20 -1.53 11.95
C SER A 173 8.89 -0.47 10.89
N LEU A 174 8.05 -0.81 9.91
CA LEU A 174 7.62 0.13 8.87
C LEU A 174 6.57 1.10 9.40
N VAL A 175 5.64 0.64 10.24
CA VAL A 175 4.66 1.51 10.90
C VAL A 175 5.35 2.47 11.88
N ALA A 176 6.37 2.02 12.62
CA ALA A 176 7.12 2.89 13.53
C ALA A 176 7.83 4.02 12.77
N ALA A 177 8.60 3.68 11.74
CA ALA A 177 9.25 4.65 10.86
C ALA A 177 8.23 5.60 10.22
N ALA A 178 7.14 5.04 9.67
CA ALA A 178 6.11 5.86 9.07
C ALA A 178 5.46 6.81 10.10
N ARG A 179 5.16 6.36 11.33
CA ARG A 179 4.64 7.22 12.41
C ARG A 179 5.60 8.36 12.74
N GLU A 180 6.90 8.14 12.76
CA GLU A 180 7.89 9.20 12.97
C GLU A 180 7.89 10.21 11.80
N MET A 181 7.78 9.74 10.56
CA MET A 181 7.62 10.62 9.38
C MET A 181 6.30 11.43 9.39
N PHE A 182 5.26 10.98 10.12
CA PHE A 182 3.94 11.63 10.15
C PHE A 182 3.65 12.46 11.41
N ALA A 183 4.45 12.30 12.46
CA ALA A 183 4.26 13.06 13.71
C ALA A 183 4.62 14.54 13.56
N ALA A 184 5.31 14.91 12.48
CA ALA A 184 5.44 16.31 12.09
C ALA A 184 4.12 16.79 11.47
N PRO A 185 3.41 17.76 12.07
CA PRO A 185 2.26 18.37 11.42
C PRO A 185 2.70 18.91 10.05
N PRO A 186 1.85 18.83 9.02
CA PRO A 186 2.12 19.54 7.78
C PRO A 186 2.29 21.02 8.13
N THR A 187 3.49 21.56 7.89
CA THR A 187 3.79 22.99 8.04
C THR A 187 3.10 23.80 6.97
#